data_AF-A0A9J6EXD8-F1
#
_entry.id   AF-A0A9J6EXD8-F1
#
_cell.length_a   1.000
_cell.length_b   1.000
_cell.length_c   1.000
_cell.angle_alpha   90.00
_cell.angle_beta   90.00
_cell.angle_gamma   90.00
#
_symmetry.space_group_name_H-M   'P 1'
#
loop_
_entity.id
_entity.type
_entity.pdbx_description
1 polymer ?
#
loop_
_entity_poly.entity_id
_entity_poly.type
_entity_poly.pdbx_seq_one_letter_code
_entity_poly.pdbx_strand_id
1 'polypeptide(L)'
;MKHGCEGARAHLLRRPTKPPSLAALYTLSPQATHEAVHLLCQMLVFNPDKRISCADALSHPYLEEGRLRYHSCMCRCCQSTPAGRCYVADFEPVAPHAFDDSFESELLSVHQVKGE
;
A
#
# COMPACT_ATOMS: atom_id res chain seq x y z
N MET A 1 6.30 -11.74 14.21
CA MET A 1 4.92 -11.41 14.62
C MET A 1 4.96 -10.65 15.94
N LYS A 2 5.27 -9.36 15.87
CA LYS A 2 5.41 -8.49 17.04
C LYS A 2 4.07 -7.90 17.54
N HIS A 3 3.03 -7.95 16.72
CA HIS A 3 1.75 -7.25 16.94
C HIS A 3 0.58 -8.13 17.43
N GLY A 4 0.83 -9.41 17.76
CA GLY A 4 -0.22 -10.32 18.23
C GLY A 4 -0.12 -10.60 19.73
N CYS A 5 -1.26 -10.81 20.39
CA CYS A 5 -1.26 -11.33 21.76
C CYS A 5 -0.58 -12.72 21.81
N GLU A 6 -0.08 -13.09 22.98
CA GLU A 6 0.68 -14.33 23.16
C GLU A 6 -0.09 -15.56 22.68
N GLY A 7 -1.37 -15.67 23.04
CA GLY A 7 -2.23 -16.79 22.64
C GLY A 7 -2.36 -16.91 21.11
N ALA A 8 -2.54 -15.79 20.40
CA ALA A 8 -2.61 -15.78 18.94
C ALA A 8 -1.28 -16.20 18.30
N ARG A 9 -0.16 -15.72 18.85
CA ARG A 9 1.18 -16.10 18.37
C ARG A 9 1.45 -17.59 18.57
N ALA A 10 1.14 -18.12 19.75
CA ALA A 10 1.31 -19.53 20.06
C ALA A 10 0.45 -20.42 19.16
N HIS A 11 -0.81 -20.03 18.90
CA HIS A 11 -1.68 -20.75 17.98
C HIS A 11 -1.14 -20.79 16.55
N LEU A 12 -0.64 -19.65 16.05
CA LEU A 12 -0.07 -19.57 14.70
C LEU A 12 1.21 -20.38 14.56
N LEU A 13 2.10 -20.38 15.56
CA LEU A 13 3.35 -21.15 15.55
C LEU A 13 3.12 -22.67 15.62
N ARG A 14 1.99 -23.11 16.19
CA ARG A 14 1.61 -24.53 16.21
C ARG A 14 1.07 -25.03 14.88
N ARG A 15 0.62 -24.15 14.00
CA ARG A 15 0.07 -24.53 12.70
C ARG A 15 1.19 -24.97 11.75
N PRO A 16 0.95 -25.97 10.88
CA PRO A 16 1.90 -26.33 9.85
C PRO A 16 2.12 -25.15 8.89
N THR A 17 3.36 -24.97 8.44
CA THR A 17 3.70 -23.96 7.45
C THR A 17 3.02 -24.28 6.12
N LYS A 18 2.08 -23.43 5.69
CA LYS A 18 1.44 -23.56 4.38
C LYS A 18 2.41 -23.05 3.30
N PRO A 19 2.72 -23.84 2.25
CA PRO A 19 3.53 -23.35 1.16
C PRO A 19 2.80 -22.22 0.42
N PRO A 20 3.53 -21.22 -0.12
CA PRO A 20 2.93 -20.15 -0.90
C PRO A 20 2.30 -20.74 -2.18
N SER A 21 1.02 -20.44 -2.43
CA SER A 21 0.30 -20.94 -3.61
C SER A 21 0.49 -20.01 -4.80
N LEU A 22 1.71 -19.94 -5.35
CA LEU A 22 2.04 -19.09 -6.49
C LEU A 22 1.17 -19.39 -7.72
N ALA A 23 0.90 -20.68 -7.98
CA ALA A 23 0.05 -21.10 -9.09
C ALA A 23 -1.36 -20.48 -9.01
N ALA A 24 -1.91 -20.32 -7.80
CA ALA A 24 -3.22 -19.71 -7.62
C ALA A 24 -3.24 -18.25 -8.09
N LEU A 25 -2.14 -17.51 -7.90
CA LEU A 25 -2.04 -16.11 -8.31
C LEU A 25 -2.05 -15.95 -9.84
N TYR A 26 -1.38 -16.86 -10.56
CA TYR A 26 -1.43 -16.88 -12.02
C TYR A 26 -2.82 -17.23 -12.55
N THR A 27 -3.62 -18.00 -11.81
CA THR A 27 -5.00 -18.35 -12.21
C THR A 27 -6.05 -17.30 -11.84
N LEU A 28 -5.69 -16.22 -11.12
CA LEU A 28 -6.66 -15.19 -10.71
C LEU A 28 -7.20 -14.38 -11.89
N SER A 29 -6.39 -14.17 -12.92
CA SER A 29 -6.75 -13.35 -14.07
C SER A 29 -5.94 -13.76 -15.30
N PRO A 30 -6.53 -13.75 -16.50
CA PRO A 30 -5.78 -13.95 -17.74
C PRO A 30 -4.79 -12.81 -18.05
N GLN A 31 -4.88 -11.67 -17.36
CA GLN A 31 -3.94 -10.55 -17.45
C GLN A 31 -2.87 -10.57 -16.34
N ALA A 32 -2.77 -11.64 -15.56
CA ALA A 32 -1.76 -11.76 -14.50
C ALA A 32 -0.36 -11.90 -15.10
N THR A 33 0.31 -10.77 -15.33
CA THR A 33 1.71 -10.75 -15.77
C THR A 33 2.64 -11.27 -14.67
N HIS A 34 3.84 -11.68 -15.05
CA HIS A 34 4.86 -12.12 -14.08
C HIS A 34 5.15 -11.03 -13.04
N GLU A 35 5.24 -9.77 -13.46
CA GLU A 35 5.49 -8.62 -12.60
C GLU A 35 4.32 -8.37 -11.64
N ALA A 36 3.07 -8.54 -12.11
CA ALA A 36 1.88 -8.44 -11.26
C ALA A 36 1.91 -9.48 -10.15
N VAL A 37 2.18 -10.74 -10.51
CA VAL A 37 2.26 -11.84 -9.57
C VAL A 37 3.43 -11.64 -8.60
N HIS A 38 4.58 -11.16 -9.08
CA HIS A 38 5.72 -10.85 -8.24
C HIS A 38 5.38 -9.79 -7.18
N LEU A 39 4.77 -8.67 -7.58
CA LEU A 39 4.33 -7.64 -6.63
C LEU A 39 3.34 -8.20 -5.61
N LEU A 40 2.35 -8.98 -6.05
CA LEU A 40 1.39 -9.64 -5.16
C LEU A 40 2.06 -10.56 -4.14
N CYS A 41 3.11 -11.29 -4.53
CA CYS A 41 3.87 -12.13 -3.60
C CYS A 41 4.56 -11.30 -2.50
N GLN A 42 5.01 -10.08 -2.81
CA GLN A 42 5.63 -9.18 -1.84
C GLN A 42 4.59 -8.45 -0.97
N MET A 43 3.36 -8.23 -1.47
CA MET A 43 2.25 -7.60 -0.74
C MET A 43 1.47 -8.57 0.15
N LEU A 44 1.23 -9.80 -0.31
CA LEU A 44 0.41 -10.80 0.40
C LEU A 44 1.24 -11.63 1.39
N VAL A 45 2.09 -10.94 2.15
CA VAL A 45 2.95 -11.55 3.18
C VAL A 45 2.26 -11.50 4.54
N PHE A 46 2.19 -12.65 5.19
CA PHE A 46 1.55 -12.81 6.49
C PHE A 46 2.24 -11.99 7.59
N ASN A 47 3.58 -12.03 7.63
CA ASN A 47 4.33 -11.24 8.60
C ASN A 47 4.39 -9.78 8.13
N PRO A 48 3.78 -8.82 8.84
CA PRO A 48 3.75 -7.42 8.40
C PRO A 48 5.16 -6.83 8.28
N ASP A 49 6.10 -7.27 9.13
CA ASP A 49 7.51 -6.83 9.09
C ASP A 49 8.26 -7.24 7.82
N LYS A 50 7.74 -8.23 7.08
CA LYS A 50 8.33 -8.74 5.84
C LYS A 50 7.52 -8.32 4.60
N ARG A 51 6.38 -7.67 4.79
CA ARG A 51 5.55 -7.18 3.70
C ARG A 51 6.25 -5.97 3.08
N ILE A 52 6.19 -5.87 1.74
CA ILE A 52 6.72 -4.70 1.03
C ILE A 52 6.11 -3.40 1.55
N SER A 53 6.92 -2.35 1.64
CA SER A 53 6.46 -1.02 2.02
C SER A 53 5.69 -0.36 0.87
N CYS A 54 4.90 0.69 1.15
CA CYS A 54 4.25 1.46 0.10
C CYS A 54 5.27 2.10 -0.86
N ALA A 55 6.37 2.65 -0.34
CA ALA A 55 7.41 3.27 -1.16
C ALA A 55 8.07 2.25 -2.11
N ASP A 56 8.44 1.08 -1.59
CA ASP A 56 9.04 0.02 -2.40
C ASP A 56 8.04 -0.54 -3.43
N ALA A 57 6.77 -0.72 -3.03
CA ALA A 57 5.72 -1.19 -3.92
C ALA A 57 5.48 -0.19 -5.05
N LEU A 58 5.43 1.11 -4.76
CA LEU A 58 5.32 2.15 -5.77
C LEU A 58 6.48 2.05 -6.76
N SER A 59 7.71 1.81 -6.31
CA SER A 59 8.89 1.65 -7.18
C SER A 59 8.93 0.37 -8.04
N HIS A 60 7.99 -0.56 -7.84
CA HIS A 60 7.97 -1.84 -8.53
C HIS A 60 7.63 -1.69 -10.03
N PRO A 61 8.31 -2.41 -10.96
CA PRO A 61 8.11 -2.28 -12.41
C PRO A 61 6.66 -2.41 -12.87
N TYR A 62 5.89 -3.29 -12.24
CA TYR A 62 4.46 -3.46 -12.52
C TYR A 62 3.64 -2.15 -12.48
N LEU A 63 4.00 -1.20 -11.62
CA LEU A 63 3.27 0.07 -11.48
C LEU A 63 3.83 1.20 -12.34
N GLU A 64 4.97 1.01 -13.01
CA GLU A 64 5.64 2.07 -13.78
C GLU A 64 4.76 2.61 -14.92
N GLU A 65 4.15 1.72 -15.71
CA GLU A 65 3.24 2.10 -16.78
C GLU A 65 2.02 2.86 -16.26
N GLY A 66 1.44 2.39 -15.16
CA GLY A 66 0.31 3.03 -14.49
C GLY A 66 0.67 4.43 -13.99
N ARG A 67 1.85 4.57 -13.38
CA ARG A 67 2.38 5.86 -12.89
C ARG A 67 2.58 6.83 -14.05
N LEU A 68 3.24 6.41 -15.12
CA LEU A 68 3.46 7.24 -16.31
C LEU A 68 2.14 7.69 -16.94
N ARG A 69 1.16 6.79 -17.07
CA ARG A 69 -0.19 7.13 -17.58
C ARG A 69 -0.91 8.12 -16.67
N TYR A 70 -0.82 7.94 -15.35
CA TYR A 70 -1.40 8.88 -14.39
C TYR A 70 -0.81 10.28 -14.53
N HIS A 71 0.51 10.38 -14.60
CA HIS A 71 1.21 11.65 -14.77
C HIS A 71 1.21 12.19 -16.19
N SER A 72 0.71 11.46 -17.20
CA SER A 72 0.58 11.97 -18.57
C SER A 72 -0.77 12.62 -18.85
N CYS A 73 -1.84 12.27 -18.13
CA CYS A 73 -3.16 12.85 -18.42
C CYS A 73 -4.18 12.90 -17.27
N MET A 74 -4.02 12.16 -16.17
CA MET A 74 -5.07 12.03 -15.13
C MET A 74 -4.79 12.82 -13.86
N CYS A 75 -3.52 13.11 -13.58
CA CYS A 75 -3.12 13.82 -12.37
C CYS A 75 -3.48 15.33 -12.41
N ARG A 76 -3.57 15.91 -11.21
CA ARG A 76 -3.68 17.37 -11.00
C ARG A 76 -2.34 18.06 -10.72
N CYS A 77 -1.27 17.29 -10.48
CA CYS A 77 0.04 17.83 -10.11
C CYS A 77 0.88 18.29 -11.31
N CYS A 78 0.64 17.74 -12.52
CA CYS A 78 1.34 18.14 -13.74
C CYS A 78 0.43 19.04 -14.60
N GLN A 79 1.03 19.95 -15.36
CA GLN A 79 0.31 20.95 -16.15
C GLN A 79 0.48 20.72 -17.65
N SER A 80 -0.62 20.86 -18.41
CA SER A 80 -0.57 20.82 -19.87
C SER A 80 -0.42 22.25 -20.40
N THR A 81 0.68 22.52 -21.10
CA THR A 81 0.95 23.82 -21.76
C THR A 81 0.94 23.65 -23.28
N PRO A 82 0.84 24.73 -24.08
CA PRO A 82 0.95 24.64 -25.53
C PRO A 82 2.28 24.04 -26.04
N ALA A 83 3.36 24.14 -25.24
CA ALA A 83 4.67 23.56 -25.55
C ALA A 83 4.81 22.08 -25.15
N GLY A 84 3.79 21.51 -24.50
CA GLY A 84 3.79 20.13 -23.99
C GLY A 84 3.43 20.04 -22.52
N ARG A 85 3.59 18.84 -21.96
CA ARG A 85 3.25 18.56 -20.56
C ARG A 85 4.44 18.86 -19.64
N CYS A 86 4.22 19.72 -18.65
CA CYS A 86 5.17 20.01 -17.59
C CYS A 86 4.91 19.07 -16.42
N TYR A 87 5.87 18.19 -16.14
CA TYR A 87 5.81 17.21 -15.06
C TYR A 87 6.28 17.84 -13.74
N VAL A 88 5.64 17.45 -12.64
CA VAL A 88 6.13 17.78 -11.29
C VAL A 88 7.45 17.03 -11.03
N ALA A 89 8.32 17.60 -10.19
CA ALA A 89 9.63 17.02 -9.88
C ALA A 89 9.54 15.75 -9.01
N ASP A 90 8.51 15.67 -8.16
CA ASP A 90 8.26 14.53 -7.28
C ASP A 90 6.86 13.97 -7.57
N PHE A 91 6.82 12.70 -8.00
CA PHE A 91 5.58 11.98 -8.29
C PHE A 91 4.95 11.35 -7.05
N GLU A 92 5.71 11.16 -5.98
CA GLU A 92 5.27 10.47 -4.76
C GLU A 92 5.54 11.34 -3.52
N PRO A 93 4.95 12.56 -3.43
CA PRO A 93 5.20 13.46 -2.32
C PRO A 93 4.68 12.87 -1.00
N VAL A 94 5.43 13.13 0.08
CA VAL A 94 5.03 12.77 1.44
C VAL A 94 4.34 13.92 2.14
N ALA A 95 3.46 13.60 3.10
CA ALA A 95 2.86 14.62 3.95
C ALA A 95 3.97 15.34 4.75
N PRO A 96 4.00 16.68 4.78
CA PRO A 96 5.07 17.43 5.45
C PRO A 96 5.00 17.30 6.98
N HIS A 97 3.83 17.00 7.52
CA HIS A 97 3.58 16.81 8.94
C HIS A 97 2.81 15.51 9.14
N ALA A 98 3.10 14.79 10.22
CA ALA A 98 2.25 13.69 10.65
C ALA A 98 0.85 14.23 11.00
N PHE A 99 -0.16 13.41 10.79
CA PHE A 99 -1.49 13.70 11.31
C PHE A 99 -1.44 13.69 12.83
N ASP A 100 -1.96 14.74 13.47
CA ASP A 100 -2.09 14.83 14.92
C ASP A 100 -3.40 14.17 15.34
N ASP A 101 -3.29 13.00 15.97
CA ASP A 101 -4.39 12.19 16.47
C ASP A 101 -4.65 12.40 17.97
N SER A 102 -4.03 13.40 18.61
CA SER A 102 -4.21 13.70 20.04
C SER A 102 -5.68 13.88 20.43
N PHE A 103 -6.45 14.56 19.58
CA PHE A 103 -7.90 14.70 19.74
C PHE A 103 -8.62 13.36 19.91
N GLU A 104 -8.27 12.33 19.13
CA GLU A 104 -8.95 11.02 19.19
C GLU A 104 -8.73 10.32 20.53
N SER A 105 -7.58 10.56 21.17
CA SER A 105 -7.27 10.00 22.49
C SER A 105 -8.13 10.59 23.61
N GLU A 106 -8.67 11.78 23.41
CA GLU A 106 -9.51 12.51 24.38
C GLU A 106 -11.01 12.26 24.18
N LEU A 107 -11.40 11.57 23.10
CA LEU A 107 -12.79 11.23 22.80
C LEU A 107 -13.29 10.09 23.71
N LEU A 108 -13.83 10.45 24.86
CA LEU A 108 -14.37 9.50 25.84
C LEU A 108 -15.89 9.32 25.72
N SER A 109 -16.59 10.19 24.98
CA SER A 109 -18.05 10.12 24.82
C SER A 109 -18.57 10.75 23.53
N VAL A 110 -19.70 10.24 23.03
CA VAL A 110 -20.41 10.76 21.83
C VAL A 110 -20.87 12.21 22.01
N HIS A 111 -21.10 12.65 23.26
CA HIS A 111 -21.49 14.02 23.55
C HIS A 111 -20.36 15.03 23.31
N GLN A 112 -19.10 14.65 23.59
CA GLN A 112 -17.93 15.47 23.30
C GLN A 112 -17.75 15.64 21.77
N VAL A 113 -17.91 14.55 21.02
CA VAL A 113 -17.80 14.55 19.55
C VAL A 113 -18.82 15.46 18.87
N LYS A 114 -20.01 15.66 19.46
CA LYS A 114 -21.09 16.48 18.88
C LYS A 114 -21.09 17.94 19.31
N GLY A 115 -20.35 18.27 20.38
CA GLY A 115 -20.38 19.59 21.02
C GLY A 115 -19.40 20.59 20.40
N GLU A 116 -18.47 20.10 19.59
CA GLU A 116 -17.58 20.86 18.71
C GLU A 116 -18.09 20.82 17.26
#